data_AF-A0A4Y2A2T8-F1
#
_entry.id   AF-A0A4Y2A2T8-F1
#
_cell.length_a   1.000
_cell.length_b   1.000
_cell.length_c   1.000
_cell.angle_alpha   90.00
_cell.angle_beta   90.00
_cell.angle_gamma   90.00
#
_symmetry.space_group_name_H-M   'P 1'
#
loop_
_entity.id
_entity.type
_entity.pdbx_description
1 polymer ?
#
loop_
_entity_poly.entity_id
_entity_poly.type
_entity_poly.pdbx_seq_one_letter_code
_entity_poly.pdbx_strand_id
1 'polypeptide(L)'
;MHSSMLIETKIVENIPLLSPMKANINSLKSLLDYVILQPRYINTIFRLLINDGIVLPYLDDIIILSSSFEEGIERVERVLSIASEYGLEINFNKSHFLKKRIEFLGHVVEDGKIFPSALKTKAVLNFPEPANLKQIHSFLGLTGYF
;
A
#
# COMPACT_ATOMS: atom_id res chain seq x y z
N MET A 1 14.83 -21.09 5.24
CA MET A 1 14.90 -19.62 5.40
C MET A 1 14.89 -19.03 4.00
N HIS A 2 13.71 -18.78 3.43
CA HIS A 2 13.60 -18.24 2.08
C HIS A 2 13.62 -16.71 2.15
N SER A 3 14.67 -16.10 1.59
CA SER A 3 14.79 -14.64 1.46
C SER A 3 13.68 -14.18 0.52
N SER A 4 12.69 -13.49 1.08
CA SER A 4 11.50 -13.08 0.35
C SER A 4 11.81 -11.82 -0.43
N MET A 5 11.62 -11.81 -1.75
CA MET A 5 11.60 -10.59 -2.54
C MET A 5 10.21 -9.96 -2.44
N LEU A 6 10.22 -8.65 -2.24
CA LEU A 6 9.05 -7.82 -2.05
C LEU A 6 8.96 -6.82 -3.20
N ILE A 7 7.75 -6.64 -3.69
CA ILE A 7 7.45 -5.74 -4.78
C ILE A 7 6.28 -4.90 -4.33
N GLU A 8 6.54 -3.63 -4.07
CA GLU A 8 5.49 -2.68 -3.73
C GLU A 8 5.06 -2.02 -5.03
N THR A 9 3.78 -2.14 -5.36
CA THR A 9 3.23 -1.52 -6.55
C THR A 9 2.07 -0.62 -6.15
N LYS A 10 2.11 0.61 -6.63
CA LYS A 10 1.02 1.55 -6.44
C LYS A 10 0.07 1.45 -7.62
N ILE A 11 -1.16 1.03 -7.36
CA ILE A 11 -2.21 0.96 -8.37
C ILE A 11 -2.86 2.34 -8.51
N VAL A 12 -3.14 2.72 -9.74
CA VAL A 12 -3.96 3.86 -10.10
C VAL A 12 -5.08 3.34 -10.96
N GLU A 13 -6.31 3.77 -10.73
CA GLU A 13 -7.37 3.47 -11.68
C GLU A 13 -7.12 4.28 -12.94
N ASN A 14 -6.94 3.62 -14.09
CA ASN A 14 -7.14 4.32 -15.35
C ASN A 14 -8.64 4.38 -15.55
N ILE A 15 -9.16 5.59 -15.58
CA ILE A 15 -10.57 5.85 -15.79
C ILE A 15 -10.73 6.36 -17.23
N PRO A 16 -11.00 5.51 -18.24
CA PRO A 16 -11.53 6.00 -19.50
C PRO A 16 -13.05 6.27 -19.48
N LEU A 17 -13.81 5.87 -18.44
CA LEU A 17 -15.29 5.95 -18.42
C LEU A 17 -15.94 6.32 -17.08
N LEU A 18 -15.19 6.97 -16.19
CA LEU A 18 -15.75 7.97 -15.27
C LEU A 18 -15.14 9.34 -15.62
N SER A 19 -15.13 9.70 -16.92
CA SER A 19 -15.51 11.08 -17.23
C SER A 19 -16.85 11.26 -16.52
N PRO A 20 -16.96 12.19 -15.56
CA PRO A 20 -18.02 12.19 -14.57
C PRO A 20 -19.33 11.97 -15.33
N MET A 21 -19.93 10.78 -15.16
CA MET A 21 -21.32 10.59 -15.57
C MET A 21 -22.10 11.56 -14.70
N LYS A 22 -22.23 12.79 -15.21
CA LYS A 22 -23.07 13.87 -14.71
C LYS A 22 -22.94 14.07 -13.20
N ALA A 23 -21.75 14.40 -12.72
CA ALA A 23 -21.60 14.91 -11.36
C ALA A 23 -22.12 16.35 -11.27
N ASN A 24 -23.43 16.47 -11.06
CA ASN A 24 -24.01 17.52 -10.23
C ASN A 24 -25.27 16.86 -9.63
N ILE A 25 -25.34 16.54 -8.33
CA ILE A 25 -25.32 17.43 -7.17
C ILE A 25 -24.96 16.59 -5.90
N ASN A 26 -24.06 17.10 -5.04
CA ASN A 26 -23.73 16.71 -3.63
C ASN A 26 -22.46 15.86 -3.30
N SER A 27 -21.32 16.26 -3.88
CA SER A 27 -20.02 16.67 -3.26
C SER A 27 -19.32 15.95 -2.08
N LEU A 28 -19.88 14.96 -1.40
CA LEU A 28 -19.15 14.18 -0.38
C LEU A 28 -19.50 12.70 -0.43
N LYS A 29 -20.74 12.37 -0.78
CA LYS A 29 -21.22 11.00 -0.84
C LYS A 29 -20.55 10.21 -1.96
N SER A 30 -20.40 10.80 -3.14
CA SER A 30 -19.68 10.19 -4.26
C SER A 30 -18.19 9.97 -3.97
N LEU A 31 -17.58 10.89 -3.21
CA LEU A 31 -16.17 10.83 -2.83
C LEU A 31 -15.94 9.80 -1.72
N LEU A 32 -16.89 9.69 -0.78
CA LEU A 32 -16.92 8.64 0.23
C LEU A 32 -17.18 7.27 -0.40
N ASP A 33 -18.08 7.17 -1.37
CA ASP A 33 -18.32 5.96 -2.15
C ASP A 33 -17.05 5.57 -2.91
N TYR A 34 -16.34 6.51 -3.54
CA TYR A 34 -15.05 6.25 -4.18
C TYR A 34 -14.01 5.68 -3.20
N VAL A 35 -13.82 6.34 -2.06
CA VAL A 35 -12.86 5.91 -1.01
C VAL A 35 -13.24 4.55 -0.41
N ILE A 36 -14.53 4.22 -0.29
CA ILE A 36 -15.00 2.94 0.26
C ILE A 36 -14.97 1.82 -0.79
N LEU A 37 -15.21 2.15 -2.07
CA LEU A 37 -15.30 1.18 -3.16
C LEU A 37 -13.93 0.79 -3.70
N GLN A 38 -12.96 1.70 -3.73
CA GLN A 38 -11.64 1.45 -4.30
C GLN A 38 -10.90 0.27 -3.64
N PRO A 39 -10.82 0.16 -2.29
CA PRO A 39 -10.24 -1.03 -1.65
C PRO A 39 -11.04 -2.31 -1.92
N ARG A 40 -12.38 -2.22 -2.06
CA ARG A 40 -13.24 -3.38 -2.37
C ARG A 40 -13.04 -3.85 -3.81
N TYR A 41 -12.80 -2.92 -4.73
CA TYR A 41 -12.55 -3.20 -6.13
C TYR A 41 -11.21 -3.92 -6.33
N ILE A 42 -10.12 -3.40 -5.75
CA ILE A 42 -8.79 -4.04 -5.77
C ILE A 42 -8.86 -5.44 -5.13
N ASN A 43 -9.50 -5.58 -3.97
CA ASN A 43 -9.68 -6.88 -3.31
C ASN A 43 -10.47 -7.88 -4.17
N THR A 44 -11.42 -7.40 -4.97
CA THR A 44 -12.24 -8.25 -5.84
C THR A 44 -11.43 -8.73 -7.05
N ILE A 45 -10.70 -7.82 -7.70
CA ILE A 45 -9.88 -8.12 -8.89
C ILE A 45 -8.77 -9.11 -8.54
N PHE A 46 -8.03 -8.84 -7.46
CA PHE A 46 -6.90 -9.68 -7.06
C PHE A 46 -7.28 -10.82 -6.12
N ARG A 47 -8.58 -11.10 -5.91
CA ARG A 47 -9.06 -12.08 -4.94
C ARG A 47 -8.37 -13.43 -5.03
N LEU A 48 -8.14 -13.92 -6.25
CA LEU A 48 -7.45 -15.19 -6.48
C LEU A 48 -5.99 -15.12 -6.00
N LEU A 49 -5.26 -14.07 -6.37
CA LEU A 49 -3.87 -13.89 -5.95
C LEU A 49 -3.73 -13.62 -4.44
N ILE A 50 -4.73 -13.00 -3.83
CA ILE A 50 -4.80 -12.80 -2.38
C ILE A 50 -4.98 -14.14 -1.66
N ASN A 51 -5.91 -14.98 -2.14
CA ASN A 51 -6.13 -16.31 -1.58
C ASN A 51 -4.89 -17.20 -1.72
N ASP A 52 -4.13 -17.04 -2.81
CA ASP A 52 -2.88 -17.76 -3.07
C ASP A 52 -1.70 -17.19 -2.24
N GLY A 53 -1.92 -16.13 -1.45
CA GLY A 53 -0.87 -15.48 -0.65
C GLY A 53 0.19 -14.75 -1.48
N ILE A 54 -0.11 -14.47 -2.76
CA ILE A 54 0.78 -13.81 -3.70
C ILE A 54 0.72 -12.29 -3.53
N VAL A 55 -0.49 -11.76 -3.33
CA VAL A 55 -0.76 -10.31 -3.21
C VAL A 55 -1.31 -9.98 -1.84
N LEU A 56 -0.75 -8.95 -1.21
CA LEU A 56 -1.27 -8.32 0.00
C LEU A 56 -1.70 -6.88 -0.33
N PRO A 57 -3.00 -6.61 -0.48
CA PRO A 57 -3.50 -5.28 -0.79
C PRO A 57 -3.65 -4.43 0.47
N TYR A 58 -3.44 -3.13 0.31
CA TYR A 58 -3.68 -2.12 1.33
C TYR A 58 -4.09 -0.81 0.66
N LEU A 59 -5.38 -0.47 0.75
CA LEU A 59 -5.96 0.69 0.06
C LEU A 59 -5.59 0.66 -1.44
N ASP A 60 -4.72 1.57 -1.88
CA ASP A 60 -4.30 1.75 -3.27
C ASP A 60 -2.96 1.07 -3.60
N ASP A 61 -2.28 0.53 -2.59
CA ASP A 61 -0.98 -0.11 -2.73
C ASP A 61 -1.14 -1.63 -2.61
N ILE A 62 -0.38 -2.37 -3.40
CA ILE A 62 -0.31 -3.83 -3.33
C ILE A 62 1.13 -4.27 -3.10
N ILE A 63 1.31 -5.27 -2.24
CA ILE A 63 2.59 -5.93 -2.05
C ILE A 63 2.51 -7.29 -2.73
N ILE A 64 3.46 -7.58 -3.61
CA ILE A 64 3.62 -8.89 -4.23
C ILE A 64 4.77 -9.60 -3.53
N LEU A 65 4.48 -10.79 -3.00
CA LEU A 65 5.44 -11.63 -2.30
C LEU A 65 6.10 -12.60 -3.27
N SER A 66 7.40 -12.85 -3.12
CA SER A 66 8.16 -13.84 -3.89
C SER A 66 9.30 -14.43 -3.08
N SER A 67 9.71 -15.65 -3.41
CA SER A 67 10.81 -16.40 -2.78
C SER A 67 12.08 -16.38 -3.62
N SER A 68 11.98 -16.01 -4.90
CA SER A 68 13.09 -15.79 -5.81
C SER A 68 12.81 -14.61 -6.74
N PHE A 69 13.84 -14.17 -7.46
CA PHE A 69 13.72 -13.11 -8.45
C PHE A 69 12.84 -13.51 -9.63
N GLU A 70 13.02 -14.75 -10.11
CA GLU A 70 12.29 -15.33 -11.23
C GLU A 70 10.80 -15.43 -10.89
N GLU A 71 10.47 -15.94 -9.70
CA GLU A 71 9.10 -15.99 -9.19
C GLU A 71 8.52 -14.56 -9.01
N GLY A 72 9.34 -13.60 -8.60
CA GLY A 72 8.95 -12.20 -8.50
C GLY A 72 8.55 -11.59 -9.85
N ILE A 73 9.32 -11.86 -10.91
CA ILE A 73 9.00 -11.41 -12.27
C ILE A 73 7.69 -12.04 -12.75
N GLU A 74 7.54 -13.36 -12.61
CA GLU A 74 6.31 -14.08 -13.02
C GLU A 74 5.07 -13.51 -12.32
N ARG A 75 5.17 -13.25 -11.01
CA ARG A 75 4.06 -12.70 -10.23
C ARG A 75 3.73 -11.26 -10.61
N VAL A 76 4.74 -10.43 -10.89
CA VAL A 76 4.53 -9.08 -11.41
C VAL A 76 3.81 -9.11 -12.75
N GLU A 77 4.24 -9.99 -13.66
CA GLU A 77 3.60 -10.14 -14.96
C GLU A 77 2.13 -10.56 -14.82
N ARG A 78 1.83 -11.49 -13.93
CA ARG A 78 0.46 -11.93 -13.65
C ARG A 78 -0.39 -10.82 -13.04
N VAL A 79 0.16 -10.04 -12.10
CA VAL A 79 -0.52 -8.88 -11.51
C VAL A 79 -0.78 -7.80 -12.56
N LEU A 80 0.22 -7.47 -13.39
CA LEU A 80 0.08 -6.51 -14.49
C LEU A 80 -0.97 -6.95 -15.51
N SER A 81 -1.01 -8.24 -15.83
CA SER A 81 -1.97 -8.80 -16.78
C SER A 81 -3.41 -8.66 -16.27
N ILE A 82 -3.64 -9.05 -15.01
CA ILE A 82 -4.95 -8.88 -14.36
C ILE A 82 -5.30 -7.39 -14.23
N ALA A 83 -4.35 -6.55 -13.82
CA ALA A 83 -4.57 -5.11 -13.74
C ALA A 83 -5.05 -4.54 -15.10
N SER A 84 -4.34 -4.89 -16.18
CA SER A 84 -4.68 -4.45 -17.52
C SER A 84 -6.05 -4.96 -18.00
N GLU A 85 -6.43 -6.19 -17.67
CA GLU A 85 -7.73 -6.78 -18.02
C GLU A 85 -8.90 -5.99 -17.41
N TYR A 86 -8.71 -5.49 -16.18
CA TYR A 86 -9.71 -4.73 -15.43
C TYR A 86 -9.55 -3.21 -15.52
N GLY A 87 -8.65 -2.70 -16.39
CA GLY A 87 -8.45 -1.26 -16.58
C GLY A 87 -7.72 -0.55 -15.44
N LEU A 88 -7.00 -1.30 -14.59
CA LEU A 88 -6.10 -0.74 -13.60
C LEU A 88 -4.75 -0.41 -14.22
N GLU A 89 -4.20 0.74 -13.84
CA GLU A 89 -2.85 1.16 -14.18
C GLU A 89 -1.93 1.09 -12.96
N ILE A 90 -0.62 1.10 -13.23
CA ILE A 90 0.39 1.08 -12.19
C ILE A 90 1.19 2.38 -12.26
N ASN A 91 1.33 3.03 -11.11
CA ASN A 91 2.20 4.18 -10.99
C ASN A 91 3.65 3.72 -10.85
N PHE A 92 4.34 3.55 -11.97
CA PHE A 92 5.74 3.12 -11.97
C PHE A 92 6.67 4.05 -11.18
N ASN A 93 6.39 5.37 -11.15
CA ASN A 93 7.20 6.33 -10.40
C ASN A 93 7.09 6.18 -8.88
N LYS A 94 5.98 5.60 -8.39
CA LYS A 94 5.72 5.37 -6.97
C LYS A 94 5.83 3.89 -6.58
N SER A 95 6.17 3.02 -7.54
CA SER A 95 6.31 1.58 -7.33
C SER A 95 7.78 1.20 -7.11
N HIS A 96 8.01 0.21 -6.26
CA HIS A 96 9.31 -0.34 -5.94
C HIS A 96 9.37 -1.82 -6.33
N PHE A 97 10.11 -2.12 -7.40
CA PHE A 97 10.22 -3.49 -7.91
C PHE A 97 11.46 -4.23 -7.39
N LEU A 98 11.26 -5.53 -7.13
CA LEU A 98 12.27 -6.55 -6.87
C LEU A 98 13.25 -6.16 -5.76
N LYS A 99 12.70 -5.66 -4.64
CA LYS A 99 13.48 -5.24 -3.48
C LYS A 99 13.40 -6.32 -2.40
N LYS A 100 14.51 -6.60 -1.72
CA LYS A 100 14.49 -7.42 -0.51
C LYS A 100 13.95 -6.67 0.72
N ARG A 101 14.02 -5.34 0.66
CA ARG A 101 13.66 -4.41 1.71
C ARG A 101 12.86 -3.27 1.13
N ILE A 102 11.63 -3.09 1.59
CA ILE A 102 10.75 -1.96 1.21
C ILE A 102 10.30 -1.21 2.45
N GLU A 103 10.13 0.10 2.34
CA GLU A 103 9.47 0.90 3.39
C GLU A 103 8.00 1.06 3.01
N PHE A 104 7.11 0.53 3.86
CA PHE A 104 5.69 0.46 3.63
C PHE A 104 4.93 0.91 4.89
N LEU A 105 4.09 1.95 4.78
CA LEU A 105 3.30 2.52 5.88
C LEU A 105 4.11 2.92 7.13
N GLY A 106 5.34 3.37 6.95
CA GLY A 106 6.23 3.69 8.07
C GLY A 106 6.78 2.46 8.81
N HIS A 107 6.68 1.29 8.18
CA HIS A 107 7.37 0.07 8.55
C HIS A 107 8.35 -0.32 7.45
N VAL A 108 9.34 -1.12 7.76
CA VAL A 108 10.25 -1.74 6.82
C VAL A 108 9.90 -3.22 6.78
N VAL A 109 9.59 -3.72 5.58
CA VAL A 109 9.37 -5.15 5.36
C VAL A 109 10.63 -5.72 4.73
N GLU A 110 11.20 -6.74 5.35
CA GLU A 110 12.44 -7.40 4.90
C GLU A 110 12.45 -8.87 5.36
N ASP A 111 12.73 -9.80 4.44
CA ASP A 111 12.82 -11.25 4.69
C ASP A 111 11.63 -11.81 5.51
N GLY A 112 10.41 -11.39 5.19
CA GLY A 112 9.18 -11.83 5.88
C GLY A 112 9.01 -11.26 7.29
N LYS A 113 9.83 -10.29 7.69
CA LYS A 113 9.75 -9.58 8.97
C LYS A 113 9.34 -8.13 8.75
N ILE A 114 8.69 -7.56 9.76
CA ILE A 114 8.25 -6.17 9.78
C ILE A 114 9.04 -5.46 10.88
N PHE A 115 9.66 -4.34 10.54
CA PHE A 115 10.42 -3.49 11.44
C PHE A 115 9.81 -2.08 11.45
N PRO A 116 9.87 -1.31 12.55
CA PRO A 116 9.54 0.11 12.51
C PRO A 116 10.51 0.87 11.59
N SER A 117 10.02 1.84 10.80
CA SER A 117 10.93 2.61 9.96
C SER A 117 11.78 3.58 10.79
N ALA A 118 13.04 3.74 10.39
CA ALA A 118 14.00 4.57 11.10
C ALA A 118 13.57 6.05 11.16
N LEU A 119 12.83 6.55 10.16
CA LEU A 119 12.29 7.91 10.17
C LEU A 119 11.31 8.11 11.32
N LYS A 120 10.43 7.12 11.52
CA LYS A 120 9.41 7.13 12.55
C LYS A 120 9.99 6.88 13.95
N THR A 121 10.95 5.96 14.08
CA THR A 121 11.68 5.75 15.35
C THR A 121 12.49 6.98 15.74
N LYS A 122 13.12 7.69 14.79
CA LYS A 122 13.84 8.95 15.06
C LYS A 122 12.93 10.04 15.62
N ALA A 123 11.69 10.16 15.14
CA ALA A 123 10.76 11.15 15.65
C ALA A 123 10.44 10.94 17.13
N VAL A 124 10.29 9.67 17.56
CA VAL A 124 10.08 9.31 18.97
C VAL A 124 11.35 9.55 19.79
N LEU A 125 12.51 9.09 19.30
CA LEU A 125 13.80 9.23 20.00
C LEU A 125 14.21 10.70 20.20
N ASN A 126 13.90 11.56 19.23
CA ASN A 126 14.25 12.98 19.28
C ASN A 126 13.13 13.84 19.88
N PHE A 127 12.03 13.23 20.36
CA PHE A 127 10.96 14.00 20.99
C PHE A 127 11.46 14.55 22.33
N PRO A 128 11.39 15.87 22.57
CA PRO A 128 11.87 16.46 23.82
C PRO A 128 11.03 16.00 25.01
N GLU A 129 11.62 15.97 26.20
CA GLU A 129 10.90 15.60 27.42
C GLU A 129 9.63 16.46 27.59
N PRO A 130 8.43 15.85 27.64
CA PRO A 130 7.19 16.62 27.71
C PRO A 130 7.09 17.39 29.03
N ALA A 131 7.03 18.72 28.96
CA ALA A 131 6.93 19.60 30.13
C ALA A 131 5.50 20.04 30.45
N ASN A 132 4.52 19.73 29.59
CA ASN A 132 3.13 20.11 29.79
C ASN A 132 2.15 19.12 29.14
N LEU A 133 0.86 19.22 29.53
CA LEU A 133 -0.21 18.34 29.06
C LEU A 133 -0.33 18.31 27.53
N LYS A 134 -0.16 19.44 26.84
CA LYS A 134 -0.23 19.49 25.36
C LYS A 134 0.89 18.66 24.73
N GLN A 135 2.10 18.75 25.27
CA GLN A 135 3.25 17.95 24.82
C GLN A 135 3.08 16.47 25.16
N ILE A 136 2.49 16.14 26.30
CA ILE A 136 2.14 14.75 26.66
C ILE A 136 1.16 14.17 25.64
N HIS A 137 0.09 14.90 25.31
CA HIS A 137 -0.87 14.46 24.28
C HIS A 137 -0.22 14.33 22.90
N SER A 138 0.68 15.26 22.55
CA SER A 138 1.42 15.19 21.29
C SER A 138 2.36 13.98 21.24
N PHE A 139 3.03 13.66 22.35
CA PHE A 139 3.89 12.49 22.45
C PHE A 139 3.07 11.20 22.34
N LEU A 140 1.96 11.10 23.07
CA LEU A 140 1.04 9.96 23.00
C LEU A 140 0.46 9.78 21.59
N GLY A 141 0.13 10.88 20.90
CA GLY A 141 -0.31 10.83 19.50
C GLY A 141 0.78 10.35 18.55
N LEU A 142 2.04 10.70 18.81
CA LEU A 142 3.19 10.22 18.04
C LEU A 142 3.46 8.73 18.31
N THR A 143 3.36 8.26 19.56
CA THR A 143 3.66 6.88 19.93
C THR A 143 2.51 5.91 19.72
N GLY A 144 1.27 6.38 19.67
CA GLY A 144 0.08 5.52 19.60
C GLY A 144 -0.10 4.69 18.31
N TYR A 145 0.78 4.87 17.33
CA TYR A 145 0.80 4.11 16.07
C TYR A 145 1.83 2.96 16.07
N PHE A 146 2.70 2.87 17.09
CA PHE A 146 3.69 1.79 17.25
C PHE A 146 3.21 0.76 18.26
#